data_AF-A0AAW1XT72-F1
#
_entry.id   AF-A0AAW1XT72-F1
#
_cell.length_a   1.000
_cell.length_b   1.000
_cell.length_c   1.000
_cell.angle_alpha   90.00
_cell.angle_beta   90.00
_cell.angle_gamma   90.00
#
_symmetry.space_group_name_H-M   'P 1'
#
loop_
_entity.id
_entity.type
_entity.pdbx_description
1 polymer ?
#
loop_
_entity_poly.entity_id
_entity_poly.type
_entity_poly.pdbx_seq_one_letter_code
_entity_poly.pdbx_strand_id
1 'polypeptide(L)'
;MELQCPSFQEASKAAAGFDLADVFPSVKLLHMISGIRHKLERLQKQADRILENIIKEHIQDTATTESDEAEVEEDLVDVLLKFHDHGGGLEFSLTTDNIKAVLLDIFSAGSETSATMVDWAMSEMIKHPRIMKRAQDEVREVFNRRQQVNETGLREMEYLNLVIKETLRLHPAVPLLLPRECGERCEIDGYEIPVKTKSAEKKDLHLIPITYHPSSA
;
A
#
# COMPACT_ATOMS: atom_id res chain seq x y z
N MET A 1 -8.39 -21.13 -0.82
CA MET A 1 -7.71 -19.95 -0.27
C MET A 1 -6.63 -19.56 -1.27
N GLU A 2 -7.06 -19.11 -2.45
CA GLU A 2 -6.21 -18.64 -3.55
C GLU A 2 -6.90 -17.40 -4.13
N LEU A 3 -6.83 -16.28 -3.41
CA LEU A 3 -7.42 -15.02 -3.86
C LEU A 3 -6.43 -13.86 -3.80
N GLN A 4 -5.12 -14.13 -3.67
CA GLN A 4 -4.14 -13.10 -3.99
C GLN A 4 -4.17 -12.91 -5.51
N CYS A 5 -4.38 -11.70 -6.00
CA CYS A 5 -4.39 -11.46 -7.43
C CYS A 5 -3.03 -11.90 -8.00
N PRO A 6 -2.96 -12.79 -9.00
CA PRO A 6 -1.70 -13.29 -9.53
C PRO A 6 -0.76 -12.16 -9.98
N SER A 7 -1.34 -11.04 -10.42
CA SER A 7 -0.60 -9.83 -10.80
C SER A 7 0.13 -9.18 -9.63
N PHE A 8 -0.44 -9.17 -8.42
CA PHE A 8 0.23 -8.60 -7.25
C PHE A 8 1.33 -9.51 -6.74
N GLN A 9 1.14 -10.83 -6.75
CA GLN A 9 2.20 -11.74 -6.34
C GLN A 9 3.41 -11.65 -7.28
N GLU A 10 3.17 -11.46 -8.58
CA GLU A 10 4.22 -11.19 -9.57
C GLU A 10 4.85 -9.79 -9.41
N ALA A 11 4.05 -8.75 -9.18
CA ALA A 11 4.54 -7.39 -8.95
C ALA A 11 5.35 -7.28 -7.65
N SER A 12 4.90 -7.92 -6.57
CA SER A 12 5.60 -8.03 -5.30
C SER A 12 6.89 -8.83 -5.44
N LYS A 13 6.91 -9.93 -6.23
CA LYS A 13 8.15 -10.66 -6.54
C LYS A 13 9.15 -9.80 -7.32
N ALA A 14 8.67 -9.03 -8.30
CA ALA A 14 9.51 -8.11 -9.06
C ALA A 14 10.03 -6.95 -8.20
N ALA A 15 9.17 -6.35 -7.37
CA ALA A 15 9.49 -5.24 -6.48
C ALA A 15 10.37 -5.66 -5.28
N ALA A 16 10.24 -6.89 -4.80
CA ALA A 16 11.06 -7.43 -3.72
C ALA A 16 12.53 -7.65 -4.15
N GLY A 17 12.86 -7.54 -5.45
CA GLY A 17 14.25 -7.57 -5.92
C GLY A 17 15.01 -8.85 -5.55
N PHE A 18 14.28 -9.92 -5.23
CA PHE A 18 14.76 -11.28 -5.04
C PHE A 18 14.36 -12.12 -6.26
N ASP A 19 14.63 -11.61 -7.46
CA ASP A 19 14.59 -12.46 -8.65
C ASP A 19 15.65 -13.56 -8.45
N LEU A 20 15.35 -14.79 -8.87
CA LEU A 20 16.32 -15.89 -8.91
C LEU A 20 17.59 -15.46 -9.65
N ALA A 21 17.43 -14.55 -10.59
CA ALA A 21 18.50 -14.00 -11.39
C ALA A 21 19.33 -12.90 -10.67
N ASP A 22 18.80 -12.30 -9.60
CA ASP A 22 19.53 -11.40 -8.67
C ASP A 22 20.27 -12.18 -7.58
N VAL A 23 19.71 -13.32 -7.14
CA VAL A 23 20.36 -14.23 -6.18
C VAL A 23 21.44 -15.11 -6.84
N PHE A 24 21.28 -15.43 -8.13
CA PHE A 24 22.23 -16.23 -8.91
C PHE A 24 22.70 -15.49 -10.17
N PRO A 25 23.60 -14.48 -10.03
CA PRO A 25 24.11 -13.68 -11.15
C PRO A 25 24.86 -14.50 -12.21
N SER A 26 25.28 -15.73 -11.88
CA SER A 26 25.96 -16.65 -12.80
C SER A 26 25.04 -17.27 -13.86
N VAL A 27 23.72 -17.22 -13.71
CA VAL A 27 22.75 -17.82 -14.64
C VAL A 27 22.06 -16.73 -15.47
N LYS A 28 22.85 -16.03 -16.30
CA LYS A 28 22.39 -14.95 -17.20
C LYS A 28 21.26 -15.36 -18.17
N LEU A 29 21.05 -16.66 -18.34
CA LEU A 29 19.99 -17.23 -19.17
C LEU A 29 18.58 -17.00 -18.57
N LEU A 30 18.44 -16.94 -17.25
CA LEU A 30 17.15 -16.71 -16.59
C LEU A 30 16.66 -15.27 -16.78
N HIS A 31 17.57 -14.28 -16.76
CA HIS A 31 17.27 -12.88 -17.11
C HIS A 31 16.73 -12.73 -18.55
N MET A 32 17.11 -13.62 -19.47
CA MET A 32 16.76 -13.56 -20.90
C MET A 32 15.50 -14.38 -21.24
N ILE A 33 15.20 -15.45 -20.51
CA ILE A 33 13.99 -16.30 -20.69
C ILE A 33 12.77 -15.71 -19.96
N SER A 34 13.00 -14.79 -19.03
CA SER A 34 11.96 -14.13 -18.27
C SER A 34 11.08 -13.23 -19.15
N GLY A 35 10.00 -13.78 -19.69
CA GLY A 35 8.92 -13.03 -20.37
C GLY A 35 8.25 -11.96 -19.50
N ILE A 36 8.66 -11.86 -18.23
CA ILE A 36 8.27 -10.81 -17.28
C ILE A 36 8.66 -9.43 -17.81
N ARG A 37 9.80 -9.27 -18.51
CA ARG A 37 10.19 -7.95 -19.03
C ARG A 37 9.17 -7.39 -20.02
N HIS A 38 8.80 -8.17 -21.04
CA HIS A 38 7.80 -7.74 -22.01
C HIS A 38 6.41 -7.54 -21.39
N LYS A 39 6.06 -8.37 -20.39
CA LYS A 39 4.82 -8.22 -19.63
C LYS A 39 4.82 -6.92 -18.82
N LEU A 40 5.92 -6.59 -18.17
CA LEU A 40 6.10 -5.37 -17.38
C LEU A 40 6.08 -4.13 -18.26
N GLU A 41 6.78 -4.15 -19.40
CA GLU A 41 6.74 -3.06 -20.40
C GLU A 41 5.31 -2.81 -20.91
N ARG A 42 4.52 -3.87 -21.10
CA ARG A 42 3.10 -3.75 -21.50
C ARG A 42 2.26 -3.14 -20.38
N LEU A 43 2.43 -3.59 -19.14
CA LEU A 43 1.71 -3.07 -17.97
C LEU A 43 2.06 -1.61 -17.70
N GLN A 44 3.35 -1.26 -17.79
CA GLN A 44 3.83 0.11 -17.66
C GLN A 44 3.16 1.02 -18.71
N LYS A 45 3.13 0.61 -19.98
CA LYS A 45 2.47 1.38 -21.06
C LYS A 45 0.96 1.55 -20.83
N GLN A 46 0.31 0.56 -20.24
CA GLN A 46 -1.11 0.65 -19.92
C GLN A 46 -1.35 1.63 -18.76
N ALA A 47 -0.58 1.50 -17.68
CA ALA A 47 -0.64 2.41 -16.53
C ALA A 47 -0.33 3.85 -16.94
N ASP A 48 0.72 4.06 -17.73
CA ASP A 48 1.12 5.37 -18.25
C ASP A 48 -0.02 6.04 -19.03
N ARG A 49 -0.67 5.30 -19.95
CA ARG A 49 -1.82 5.82 -20.71
C ARG A 49 -3.00 6.22 -19.82
N ILE A 50 -3.30 5.43 -18.79
CA ILE A 50 -4.40 5.71 -17.87
C ILE A 50 -4.10 6.97 -17.07
N LEU A 51 -2.91 7.04 -16.47
CA LEU A 51 -2.50 8.17 -15.64
C LEU A 51 -2.36 9.47 -16.45
N GLU A 52 -1.86 9.37 -17.68
CA GLU A 52 -1.78 10.50 -18.61
C GLU A 52 -3.18 11.06 -18.95
N ASN A 53 -4.17 10.19 -19.15
CA ASN A 53 -5.55 10.62 -19.39
C ASN A 53 -6.15 11.30 -18.15
N ILE A 54 -5.97 10.72 -16.97
CA ILE A 54 -6.43 11.29 -15.70
C ILE A 54 -5.84 12.69 -15.50
N ILE A 55 -4.52 12.85 -15.68
CA ILE A 55 -3.86 14.16 -15.53
C ILE A 55 -4.42 15.18 -16.54
N LYS A 56 -4.65 14.78 -17.79
CA LYS A 56 -5.21 15.68 -18.82
C LYS A 56 -6.63 16.13 -18.50
N GLU A 57 -7.46 15.25 -17.98
CA GLU A 57 -8.82 15.57 -17.54
C GLU A 57 -8.78 16.64 -16.43
N HIS A 58 -7.95 16.45 -15.39
CA HIS A 58 -7.83 17.42 -14.29
C HIS A 58 -7.26 18.78 -14.74
N ILE A 59 -6.31 18.80 -15.68
CA ILE A 59 -5.80 20.05 -16.27
C ILE A 59 -6.91 20.80 -17.03
N GLN A 60 -7.75 20.08 -17.78
CA GLN A 60 -8.86 20.68 -18.53
C GLN A 60 -9.97 21.20 -17.61
N ASP A 61 -10.28 20.44 -16.56
CA ASP A 61 -11.28 20.82 -15.58
C ASP A 61 -10.82 22.05 -14.79
N THR A 62 -9.55 22.10 -14.37
CA THR A 62 -8.97 23.30 -13.73
C THR A 62 -9.06 24.53 -14.63
N ALA A 63 -8.77 24.40 -15.93
CA ALA A 63 -8.83 25.52 -16.88
C ALA A 63 -10.25 26.02 -17.18
N THR A 64 -11.28 25.21 -16.94
CA THR A 64 -12.68 25.57 -17.19
C THR A 64 -13.40 26.08 -15.94
N THR A 65 -12.87 25.81 -14.74
CA THR A 65 -13.52 26.14 -13.46
C THR A 65 -13.12 27.52 -12.92
N GLU A 66 -12.18 28.24 -13.54
CA GLU A 66 -11.85 29.64 -13.18
C GLU A 66 -13.04 30.62 -13.34
N SER A 67 -14.17 30.20 -13.91
CA SER A 67 -15.36 31.03 -14.17
C SER A 67 -16.59 30.78 -13.28
N ASP A 68 -16.65 29.70 -12.48
CA ASP A 68 -17.83 29.39 -11.65
C ASP A 68 -17.43 29.14 -10.19
N GLU A 69 -18.04 29.89 -9.26
CA GLU A 69 -17.84 29.85 -7.79
C GLU A 69 -18.40 28.58 -7.12
N ALA A 70 -18.27 27.42 -7.76
CA ALA A 70 -18.56 26.13 -7.14
C ALA A 70 -17.25 25.56 -6.57
N GLU A 71 -17.18 25.40 -5.25
CA GLU A 71 -16.08 24.67 -4.59
C GLU A 71 -16.10 23.21 -5.09
N VAL A 72 -15.33 22.92 -6.14
CA VAL A 72 -15.00 21.54 -6.52
C VAL A 72 -14.09 21.00 -5.43
N GLU A 73 -14.42 19.82 -4.90
CA GLU A 73 -13.62 19.14 -3.89
C GLU A 73 -12.25 18.78 -4.51
N GLU A 74 -11.21 19.45 -4.04
CA GLU A 74 -9.84 19.27 -4.53
C GLU A 74 -9.34 17.85 -4.22
N ASP A 75 -8.84 17.14 -5.23
CA ASP A 75 -8.27 15.80 -5.05
C ASP A 75 -6.73 15.78 -5.07
N LEU A 76 -6.15 14.59 -4.90
CA LEU A 76 -4.69 14.44 -4.85
C LEU A 76 -4.01 14.87 -6.17
N VAL A 77 -4.65 14.65 -7.32
CA VAL A 77 -4.10 15.02 -8.63
C VAL A 77 -4.04 16.55 -8.73
N ASP A 78 -5.10 17.24 -8.31
CA ASP A 78 -5.16 18.70 -8.26
C ASP A 78 -4.05 19.29 -7.37
N VAL A 79 -3.87 18.73 -6.17
CA VAL A 79 -2.82 19.15 -5.24
C VAL A 79 -1.44 18.98 -5.87
N LEU A 80 -1.17 17.85 -6.53
CA LEU A 80 0.13 17.60 -7.17
C LEU A 80 0.37 18.52 -8.37
N LEU A 81 -0.68 18.84 -9.14
CA LEU A 81 -0.62 19.74 -10.29
C LEU A 81 -0.28 21.18 -9.89
N LYS A 82 -0.67 21.64 -8.69
CA LYS A 82 -0.24 22.96 -8.17
C LYS A 82 1.29 23.11 -8.07
N PHE A 83 2.03 22.00 -8.01
CA PHE A 83 3.50 21.99 -7.96
C PHE A 83 4.17 21.66 -9.31
N HIS A 84 3.38 21.55 -10.38
CA HIS A 84 3.87 21.39 -11.74
C HIS A 84 4.39 22.73 -12.30
N ASP A 85 5.52 22.71 -13.02
CA ASP A 85 6.07 23.84 -13.79
C ASP A 85 6.05 25.25 -13.14
N HIS A 86 6.58 25.34 -11.91
CA HIS A 86 6.98 26.58 -11.19
C HIS A 86 5.83 27.43 -10.58
N GLY A 87 4.62 26.89 -10.41
CA GLY A 87 3.48 27.62 -9.82
C GLY A 87 3.35 27.60 -8.28
N GLY A 88 4.11 26.76 -7.57
CA GLY A 88 3.83 26.45 -6.14
C GLY A 88 4.79 27.05 -5.09
N GLY A 89 5.75 27.89 -5.48
CA GLY A 89 6.69 28.53 -4.55
C GLY A 89 7.74 27.62 -3.90
N LEU A 90 7.84 26.35 -4.32
CA LEU A 90 8.91 25.43 -3.91
C LEU A 90 10.14 25.52 -4.84
N GLU A 91 11.31 25.21 -4.29
CA GLU A 91 12.61 25.23 -4.99
C GLU A 91 12.73 24.13 -6.07
N PHE A 92 11.82 23.15 -6.09
CA PHE A 92 11.76 22.09 -7.09
C PHE A 92 10.40 22.03 -7.79
N SER A 93 10.40 21.71 -9.08
CA SER A 93 9.20 21.49 -9.89
C SER A 93 8.93 19.99 -10.09
N LEU A 94 7.68 19.56 -9.92
CA LEU A 94 7.29 18.19 -10.26
C LEU A 94 7.07 18.07 -11.77
N THR A 95 7.72 17.08 -12.39
CA THR A 95 7.43 16.72 -13.78
C THR A 95 6.17 15.86 -13.85
N THR A 96 5.50 15.81 -15.01
CA THR A 96 4.36 14.91 -15.25
C THR A 96 4.70 13.45 -14.92
N ASP A 97 5.93 13.00 -15.22
CA ASP A 97 6.36 11.64 -14.90
C ASP A 97 6.51 11.42 -13.39
N ASN A 98 6.90 12.44 -12.61
CA ASN A 98 6.89 12.35 -11.15
C ASN A 98 5.48 12.23 -10.60
N ILE A 99 4.54 13.01 -11.13
CA ILE A 99 3.12 12.94 -10.73
C ILE A 99 2.56 11.55 -11.04
N LYS A 100 2.77 11.04 -12.26
CA LYS A 100 2.36 9.67 -12.64
C LYS A 100 2.97 8.61 -11.71
N ALA A 101 4.24 8.75 -11.36
CA ALA A 101 4.91 7.80 -10.45
C ALA A 101 4.28 7.79 -9.04
N VAL A 102 4.00 8.97 -8.48
CA VAL A 102 3.35 9.09 -7.15
C VAL A 102 1.93 8.51 -7.18
N LEU A 103 1.15 8.81 -8.21
CA LEU A 103 -0.21 8.27 -8.36
C LEU A 103 -0.20 6.74 -8.48
N LEU A 104 0.74 6.18 -9.26
CA LEU A 104 0.89 4.74 -9.40
C LEU A 104 1.28 4.08 -8.07
N ASP A 105 2.20 4.69 -7.32
CA ASP A 105 2.67 4.17 -6.03
C ASP A 105 1.53 4.12 -5.01
N ILE A 106 0.82 5.24 -4.81
CA ILE A 106 -0.30 5.32 -3.86
C ILE A 106 -1.44 4.37 -4.26
N PHE A 107 -1.82 4.34 -5.53
CA PHE A 107 -2.91 3.49 -6.01
C PHE A 107 -2.57 2.01 -5.84
N SER A 108 -1.36 1.60 -6.22
CA SER A 108 -0.92 0.20 -6.12
C SER A 108 -0.75 -0.25 -4.66
N ALA A 109 -0.12 0.59 -3.83
CA ALA A 109 0.09 0.31 -2.41
C ALA A 109 -1.24 0.25 -1.64
N GLY A 110 -2.17 1.17 -1.92
CA GLY A 110 -3.45 1.26 -1.23
C GLY A 110 -4.47 0.18 -1.64
N SER A 111 -4.47 -0.23 -2.91
CA SER A 111 -5.51 -1.12 -3.44
C SER A 111 -5.36 -2.57 -2.97
N GLU A 112 -4.24 -3.23 -3.33
CA GLU A 112 -4.13 -4.67 -3.04
C GLU A 112 -3.97 -4.94 -1.54
N THR A 113 -3.19 -4.11 -0.82
CA THR A 113 -2.98 -4.33 0.61
C THR A 113 -4.30 -4.26 1.38
N SER A 114 -5.15 -3.26 1.09
CA SER A 114 -6.46 -3.11 1.69
C SER A 114 -7.42 -4.24 1.31
N ALA A 115 -7.44 -4.65 0.04
CA ALA A 115 -8.27 -5.77 -0.43
C ALA A 115 -7.89 -7.08 0.28
N THR A 116 -6.59 -7.38 0.33
CA THR A 116 -6.04 -8.54 1.04
C THR A 116 -6.43 -8.52 2.51
N MET A 117 -6.38 -7.35 3.15
CA MET A 117 -6.77 -7.19 4.55
C MET A 117 -8.26 -7.48 4.79
N VAL A 118 -9.14 -6.99 3.91
CA VAL A 118 -10.58 -7.26 4.00
C VAL A 118 -10.85 -8.76 3.81
N ASP A 119 -10.22 -9.40 2.82
CA ASP A 119 -10.37 -10.83 2.57
C ASP A 119 -9.99 -11.68 3.78
N TRP A 120 -8.87 -11.35 4.42
CA TRP A 120 -8.43 -12.03 5.64
C TRP A 120 -9.34 -11.75 6.83
N ALA A 121 -9.74 -10.49 7.04
CA ALA A 121 -10.62 -10.13 8.15
C ALA A 121 -11.97 -10.86 8.03
N MET A 122 -12.56 -10.87 6.83
CA MET A 122 -13.80 -11.60 6.57
C MET A 122 -13.62 -13.11 6.74
N SER A 123 -12.52 -13.67 6.23
CA SER A 123 -12.22 -15.10 6.38
C SER A 123 -12.11 -15.51 7.85
N GLU A 124 -11.43 -14.72 8.68
CA GLU A 124 -11.28 -15.01 10.11
C GLU A 124 -12.60 -14.83 10.88
N MET A 125 -13.38 -13.81 10.55
CA MET A 125 -14.70 -13.61 11.17
C MET A 125 -15.68 -14.73 10.80
N ILE A 126 -15.71 -15.19 9.54
CA ILE A 126 -16.59 -16.30 9.11
C ILE A 126 -16.24 -17.59 9.84
N LYS A 127 -14.95 -17.86 10.06
CA LYS A 127 -14.47 -19.01 10.85
C LYS A 127 -14.83 -18.91 12.34
N HIS A 128 -15.02 -17.70 12.87
CA HIS A 128 -15.31 -17.44 14.28
C HIS A 128 -16.64 -16.68 14.46
N PRO A 129 -17.80 -17.37 14.37
CA PRO A 129 -19.13 -16.72 14.37
C PRO A 129 -19.40 -15.82 15.59
N ARG A 130 -18.79 -16.11 16.74
CA ARG A 130 -18.90 -15.26 17.94
C ARG A 130 -18.25 -13.89 17.75
N ILE A 131 -17.10 -13.84 17.08
CA ILE A 131 -16.37 -12.60 16.75
C ILE A 131 -17.17 -11.81 15.72
N MET A 132 -17.62 -12.47 14.64
CA MET A 132 -18.47 -11.87 13.62
C MET A 132 -19.72 -11.22 14.23
N LYS A 133 -20.44 -11.96 15.08
CA LYS A 133 -21.65 -11.45 15.72
C LYS A 133 -21.36 -10.20 16.55
N ARG A 134 -20.31 -10.23 17.38
CA ARG A 134 -19.95 -9.10 18.23
C ARG A 134 -19.55 -7.85 17.41
N ALA A 135 -18.81 -8.03 16.33
CA ALA A 135 -18.47 -6.93 15.42
C ALA A 135 -19.72 -6.34 14.73
N GLN A 136 -20.64 -7.19 14.27
CA GLN A 136 -21.91 -6.74 13.68
C GLN A 136 -22.80 -6.01 14.69
N ASP A 137 -22.85 -6.49 15.94
CA ASP A 137 -23.62 -5.87 17.02
C ASP A 137 -23.05 -4.47 17.34
N GLU A 138 -21.72 -4.30 17.42
CA GLU A 138 -21.07 -3.00 17.61
C GLU A 138 -21.37 -2.03 16.46
N VAL A 139 -21.21 -2.47 15.21
CA VAL A 139 -21.49 -1.64 14.03
C VAL A 139 -22.93 -1.16 14.02
N ARG A 140 -23.89 -2.05 14.34
CA ARG A 140 -25.31 -1.69 14.46
C ARG A 140 -25.55 -0.73 15.60
N GLU A 141 -24.90 -0.91 16.74
CA GLU A 141 -25.06 0.00 17.89
C GLU A 141 -24.60 1.43 17.55
N VAL A 142 -23.42 1.57 16.94
CA VAL A 142 -22.86 2.87 16.56
C VAL A 142 -23.72 3.57 15.50
N PHE A 143 -24.16 2.87 14.47
CA PHE A 143 -24.97 3.48 13.40
C PHE A 143 -26.47 3.53 13.67
N ASN A 144 -27.03 2.76 14.60
CA ASN A 144 -28.40 3.03 15.05
C ASN A 144 -28.50 4.38 15.78
N ARG A 145 -27.39 4.86 16.35
CA ARG A 145 -27.29 6.20 16.95
C ARG A 145 -27.02 7.29 15.90
N ARG A 146 -26.51 6.94 14.72
CA ARG A 146 -26.06 7.86 13.66
C ARG A 146 -26.73 7.53 12.32
N GLN A 147 -27.64 8.38 11.85
CA GLN A 147 -28.36 8.17 10.58
C GLN A 147 -27.45 8.06 9.33
N GLN A 148 -26.18 8.47 9.41
CA GLN A 148 -25.20 8.35 8.32
C GLN A 148 -23.86 7.79 8.82
N VAL A 149 -23.22 7.03 7.93
CA VAL A 149 -21.83 6.58 8.09
C VAL A 149 -20.91 7.77 7.90
N ASN A 150 -20.10 8.08 8.90
CA ASN A 150 -19.08 9.11 8.84
C ASN A 150 -17.79 8.66 9.54
N GLU A 151 -16.68 9.34 9.26
CA GLU A 151 -15.36 8.96 9.80
C GLU A 151 -15.30 8.98 11.32
N THR A 152 -16.09 9.84 11.96
CA THR A 152 -16.15 9.89 13.43
C THR A 152 -16.80 8.64 14.01
N GLY A 153 -17.78 8.04 13.31
CA GLY A 153 -18.37 6.76 13.71
C GLY A 153 -17.38 5.59 13.61
N LEU A 154 -16.43 5.64 12.68
CA LEU A 154 -15.38 4.62 12.57
C LEU A 154 -14.48 4.57 13.82
N ARG A 155 -14.24 5.73 14.46
CA ARG A 155 -13.43 5.81 15.69
C ARG A 155 -14.12 5.17 16.89
N GLU A 156 -15.44 5.08 16.89
CA GLU A 156 -16.24 4.48 17.97
C GLU A 156 -16.32 2.94 17.88
N MET A 157 -15.87 2.34 16.77
CA MET A 157 -15.87 0.89 16.57
C MET A 157 -14.60 0.25 17.14
N GLU A 158 -14.46 0.27 18.47
CA GLU A 158 -13.27 -0.24 19.15
C GLU A 158 -13.04 -1.73 18.89
N TYR A 159 -14.08 -2.55 18.93
CA TYR A 159 -13.98 -3.99 18.72
C TYR A 159 -13.63 -4.34 17.29
N LEU A 160 -14.25 -3.69 16.29
CA LEU A 160 -13.88 -3.89 14.89
C LEU A 160 -12.41 -3.51 14.64
N ASN A 161 -11.92 -2.43 15.28
CA ASN A 161 -10.51 -2.06 15.21
C ASN A 161 -9.59 -3.15 15.81
N LEU A 162 -10.00 -3.77 16.92
CA LEU A 162 -9.26 -4.92 17.48
C LEU A 162 -9.25 -6.11 16.51
N VAL A 163 -10.36 -6.40 15.82
CA VAL A 163 -10.41 -7.45 14.79
C VAL A 163 -9.45 -7.16 13.64
N ILE A 164 -9.40 -5.91 13.16
CA ILE A 164 -8.48 -5.48 12.09
C ILE A 164 -7.02 -5.64 12.56
N LYS A 165 -6.70 -5.19 13.78
CA LYS A 165 -5.35 -5.33 14.36
C LYS A 165 -4.92 -6.79 14.50
N GLU A 166 -5.81 -7.65 14.96
CA GLU A 166 -5.52 -9.09 15.09
C GLU A 166 -5.36 -9.75 13.72
N THR A 167 -6.15 -9.34 12.72
CA THR A 167 -5.99 -9.78 11.34
C THR A 167 -4.62 -9.36 10.79
N LEU A 168 -4.17 -8.11 11.02
CA LEU A 168 -2.85 -7.62 10.63
C LEU A 168 -1.70 -8.35 11.34
N ARG A 169 -1.95 -8.86 12.55
CA ARG A 169 -1.00 -9.65 13.33
C ARG A 169 -0.83 -11.05 12.73
N LEU A 170 -1.93 -11.68 12.34
CA LEU A 170 -1.95 -13.04 11.79
C LEU A 170 -1.57 -13.08 10.30
N HIS A 171 -2.07 -12.13 9.52
CA HIS A 171 -2.06 -12.13 8.05
C HIS A 171 -1.53 -10.81 7.48
N PRO A 172 -0.25 -10.47 7.68
CA PRO A 172 0.33 -9.25 7.10
C PRO A 172 0.34 -9.34 5.56
N ALA A 173 -0.22 -8.34 4.87
CA ALA A 173 -0.27 -8.29 3.40
C ALA A 173 1.14 -8.29 2.75
N VAL A 174 2.13 -7.72 3.43
CA VAL A 174 3.53 -7.71 2.99
C VAL A 174 4.43 -8.28 4.10
N PRO A 175 4.56 -9.61 4.22
CA PRO A 175 5.20 -10.27 5.37
C PRO A 175 6.71 -10.01 5.51
N LEU A 176 7.39 -9.66 4.40
CA LEU A 176 8.83 -9.35 4.37
C LEU A 176 9.13 -7.85 4.20
N LEU A 177 8.08 -7.02 4.27
CA LEU A 177 8.13 -5.60 3.90
C LEU A 177 8.79 -5.36 2.52
N LEU A 178 9.06 -4.10 2.19
CA LEU A 178 9.89 -3.76 1.04
C LEU A 178 11.37 -3.85 1.44
N PRO A 179 12.25 -4.42 0.60
CA PRO A 179 13.67 -4.48 0.89
C PRO A 179 14.27 -3.10 1.14
N ARG A 180 15.12 -3.01 2.15
CA ARG A 180 15.98 -1.85 2.41
C ARG A 180 17.35 -2.10 1.82
N GLU A 181 17.95 -1.09 1.22
CA GLU A 181 19.33 -1.13 0.74
C GLU A 181 20.22 -0.25 1.62
N CYS A 182 21.37 -0.79 2.02
CA CYS A 182 22.37 -0.10 2.83
C CYS A 182 23.04 1.03 2.03
N GLY A 183 22.77 2.29 2.38
CA GLY A 183 23.31 3.46 1.68
C GLY A 183 24.76 3.81 2.06
N GLU A 184 25.20 3.41 3.24
CA GLU A 184 26.55 3.63 3.75
C GLU A 184 27.01 2.44 4.59
N ARG A 185 28.33 2.21 4.65
CA ARG A 185 28.90 1.12 5.43
C ARG A 185 28.57 1.32 6.91
N CYS A 186 27.93 0.34 7.53
CA CYS A 186 27.56 0.39 8.95
C CYS A 186 27.89 -0.93 9.66
N GLU A 187 27.82 -0.93 10.99
CA GLU A 187 28.02 -2.12 11.82
C GLU A 187 26.75 -2.38 12.62
N ILE A 188 26.26 -3.63 12.61
CA ILE A 188 25.12 -4.08 13.41
C ILE A 188 25.55 -5.35 14.18
N ASP A 189 25.43 -5.32 15.50
CA ASP A 189 25.78 -6.44 16.40
C ASP A 189 27.20 -7.03 16.16
N GLY A 190 28.17 -6.18 15.85
CA GLY A 190 29.55 -6.60 15.55
C GLY A 190 29.77 -7.11 14.12
N TYR A 191 28.73 -7.12 13.29
CA TYR A 191 28.83 -7.46 11.88
C TYR A 191 28.89 -6.20 11.02
N GLU A 192 29.91 -6.13 10.19
CA GLU A 192 30.04 -5.08 9.20
C GLU A 192 29.09 -5.33 8.02
N ILE A 193 28.27 -4.33 7.70
CA ILE A 193 27.32 -4.32 6.60
C ILE A 193 27.86 -3.41 5.48
N PRO A 194 28.25 -3.97 4.34
CA PRO A 194 28.70 -3.20 3.18
C PRO A 194 27.56 -2.39 2.54
N VAL A 195 27.94 -1.31 1.86
CA VAL A 195 27.04 -0.54 0.97
C VAL A 195 26.41 -1.48 -0.07
N LYS A 196 25.15 -1.23 -0.43
CA LYS A 196 24.31 -2.02 -1.34
C LYS A 196 23.88 -3.39 -0.83
N THR A 197 24.11 -3.68 0.45
CA THR A 197 23.50 -4.86 1.07
C THR A 197 21.99 -4.68 1.13
N LYS A 198 21.23 -5.59 0.50
CA LYS A 198 19.77 -5.65 0.60
C LYS A 198 19.38 -6.42 1.87
N SER A 199 18.50 -5.86 2.67
CA SER A 199 17.90 -6.49 3.84
C SER A 199 16.39 -6.49 3.70
N ALA A 200 15.74 -7.56 4.13
CA ALA A 200 14.28 -7.63 4.24
C ALA A 200 13.95 -7.91 5.70
N GLU A 201 13.07 -7.10 6.27
CA GLU A 201 12.65 -7.30 7.65
C GLU A 201 11.54 -8.35 7.66
N LYS A 202 11.84 -9.51 8.26
CA LYS A 202 10.82 -10.51 8.52
C LYS A 202 10.00 -10.04 9.71
N LYS A 203 8.69 -9.97 9.56
CA LYS A 203 7.76 -9.62 10.65
C LYS A 203 7.66 -10.77 11.69
N ASP A 204 8.78 -11.15 12.31
CA ASP A 204 8.83 -12.15 13.37
C ASP A 204 8.48 -11.55 14.75
N LEU A 205 8.43 -10.21 14.91
CA LEU A 205 8.14 -9.56 16.19
C LEU A 205 6.69 -9.70 16.70
N HIS A 206 5.71 -10.05 15.85
CA HIS A 206 4.31 -10.22 16.27
C HIS A 206 3.93 -11.65 16.65
N LEU A 207 4.88 -12.58 16.55
CA LEU A 207 4.80 -13.94 17.09
C LEU A 207 5.51 -14.08 18.44
N ILE A 208 6.17 -13.02 18.93
CA ILE A 208 6.57 -12.93 20.33
C ILE A 208 5.26 -12.78 21.13
N PRO A 209 4.93 -13.71 22.04
CA PRO A 209 3.75 -13.57 22.87
C PRO A 209 3.86 -12.24 23.62
N ILE A 210 2.88 -11.36 23.42
CA ILE A 210 2.72 -10.17 24.25
C ILE A 210 2.58 -10.71 25.67
N THR A 211 3.62 -10.60 26.49
CA THR A 211 3.55 -10.98 27.90
C THR A 211 2.54 -10.05 28.55
N TYR A 212 1.30 -10.50 28.65
CA TYR A 212 0.29 -9.89 29.49
C TYR A 212 0.78 -10.05 30.92
N HIS A 213 1.39 -9.00 31.48
CA HIS A 213 1.64 -8.94 32.91
C HIS A 213 0.33 -8.58 33.60
N PRO A 214 -0.32 -9.50 34.34
CA PRO A 214 -1.41 -9.11 35.19
C PRO A 214 -0.79 -8.30 36.34
N SER A 215 -1.11 -7.00 36.40
CA SER A 215 -0.89 -6.22 37.61
C SER A 215 -1.68 -6.91 38.73
N SER A 216 -0.94 -7.42 39.71
CA SER A 216 -1.44 -7.95 40.97
C SER A 216 -2.33 -6.93 41.68
N ALA A 217 -3.42 -7.45 42.26
CA ALA A 217 -4.23 -6.80 43.28
C ALA A 217 -3.44 -6.49 44.56
#